data_AF-A0A4Z2GZB1-F1
#
_entry.id   AF-A0A4Z2GZB1-F1
#
_cell.length_a   1.000
_cell.length_b   1.000
_cell.length_c   1.000
_cell.angle_alpha   90.00
_cell.angle_beta   90.00
_cell.angle_gamma   90.00
#
_symmetry.space_group_name_H-M   'P 1'
#
loop_
_entity.id
_entity.type
_entity.pdbx_description
1 polymer ?
#
loop_
_entity_poly.entity_id
_entity_poly.type
_entity_poly.pdbx_seq_one_letter_code
_entity_poly.pdbx_strand_id
1 'polypeptide(L)'
;MVEPTSHKFASLAEELGFWKEQSEAHQQRADEAQEELQEFQQMSREYEAELETELKQCEGRNKELLLNNNRLRIELENIKEKFETQHSDAFRHISTLEENLAQTTAVRDHLQKYIRELEQSNDDLERTKRATIMSLEDFEQRMNHKERRPSISLGKDVGDLPSVPVTPSKPISSFATPPPSSIRRGDGLTGTPLTTSARISALNIVGELLRKVGNLESKLASCRDFVYDTSVSRAALPAGPGSPSLDRGSELQASSMSPPPQYESLVKRLEFGPAPPRGVCQGAQSPQGGVKILL
;
A
#
# COMPACT_ATOMS: atom_id res chain seq x y z
N MET A 1 71.95 -36.70 -11.27
CA MET A 1 73.21 -37.28 -10.77
C MET A 1 74.33 -36.58 -11.51
N VAL A 2 75.09 -35.72 -10.82
CA VAL A 2 76.29 -35.11 -11.40
C VAL A 2 77.39 -36.16 -11.26
N GLU A 3 78.00 -36.58 -12.38
CA GLU A 3 79.14 -37.50 -12.35
C GLU A 3 80.29 -36.89 -11.55
N PRO A 4 81.03 -37.69 -10.75
CA PRO A 4 82.21 -37.19 -10.03
C PRO A 4 83.30 -36.89 -11.06
N THR A 5 83.49 -35.62 -11.37
CA THR A 5 84.62 -35.15 -12.16
C THR A 5 85.91 -35.50 -11.43
N SER A 6 86.69 -36.42 -12.00
CA SER A 6 88.04 -36.74 -11.54
C SER A 6 88.94 -35.53 -11.80
N HIS A 7 88.96 -34.57 -10.88
CA HIS A 7 89.87 -33.43 -10.92
C HIS A 7 91.31 -33.90 -10.65
N LYS A 8 92.22 -33.67 -11.60
CA LYS A 8 93.67 -33.88 -11.41
C LYS A 8 94.30 -32.52 -11.15
N PHE A 9 94.91 -32.36 -9.98
CA PHE A 9 95.57 -31.12 -9.56
C PHE A 9 97.05 -31.12 -9.94
N ALA A 10 97.60 -29.98 -10.36
CA ALA A 10 99.02 -29.85 -10.69
C ALA A 10 99.90 -29.67 -9.45
N SER A 11 99.32 -29.23 -8.33
CA SER A 11 99.98 -29.12 -7.03
C SER A 11 99.01 -29.32 -5.86
N LEU A 12 99.54 -29.70 -4.70
CA LEU A 12 98.77 -29.88 -3.48
C LEU A 12 98.13 -28.56 -2.98
N ALA A 13 98.71 -27.41 -3.34
CA ALA A 13 98.16 -26.09 -3.04
C ALA A 13 96.91 -25.77 -3.89
N GLU A 14 96.89 -26.20 -5.15
CA GLU A 14 95.73 -26.05 -6.05
C GLU A 14 94.56 -26.93 -5.60
N GLU A 15 94.85 -28.16 -5.15
CA GLU A 15 93.86 -29.06 -4.56
C GLU A 15 93.21 -28.49 -3.29
N LEU A 16 94.03 -27.96 -2.37
CA LEU A 16 93.52 -27.30 -1.15
C LEU A 16 92.70 -26.05 -1.48
N GLY A 17 93.12 -25.25 -2.46
CA GLY A 17 92.38 -24.09 -2.92
C GLY A 17 91.01 -24.47 -3.50
N PHE A 18 90.97 -25.47 -4.37
CA PHE A 18 89.73 -25.98 -4.97
C PHE A 18 88.75 -26.49 -3.92
N TRP A 19 89.17 -27.34 -2.99
CA TRP A 19 88.26 -27.87 -1.97
C TRP A 19 87.78 -26.81 -0.99
N LYS A 20 88.61 -25.79 -0.71
CA LYS A 20 88.21 -24.63 0.10
C LYS A 20 87.17 -23.76 -0.60
N GLU A 21 87.37 -23.44 -1.88
CA GLU A 21 86.39 -22.70 -2.67
C GLU A 21 85.08 -23.50 -2.82
N GLN A 22 85.18 -24.82 -3.03
CA GLN A 22 84.02 -25.69 -3.13
C GLN A 22 83.23 -25.76 -1.80
N SER A 23 83.91 -25.81 -0.66
CA SER A 23 83.23 -25.80 0.65
C SER A 23 82.59 -24.44 0.95
N GLU A 24 83.28 -23.34 0.63
CA GLU A 24 82.74 -21.97 0.72
C GLU A 24 81.49 -21.80 -0.18
N ALA A 25 81.52 -22.29 -1.42
CA ALA A 25 80.37 -22.25 -2.32
C ALA A 25 79.18 -23.11 -1.85
N HIS A 26 79.44 -24.28 -1.25
CA HIS A 26 78.37 -25.09 -0.63
C HIS A 26 77.80 -24.44 0.62
N GLN A 27 78.65 -23.83 1.45
CA GLN A 27 78.23 -23.09 2.63
C GLN A 27 77.34 -21.91 2.21
N GLN A 28 77.78 -21.11 1.24
CA GLN A 28 76.99 -19.98 0.74
C GLN A 28 75.62 -20.43 0.20
N ARG A 29 75.55 -21.50 -0.60
CA ARG A 29 74.26 -22.03 -1.08
C ARG A 29 73.36 -22.54 0.05
N ALA A 30 73.96 -23.11 1.11
CA ALA A 30 73.19 -23.56 2.27
C ALA A 30 72.64 -22.37 3.04
N ASP A 31 73.42 -21.30 3.19
CA ASP A 31 73.03 -20.06 3.84
C ASP A 31 71.91 -19.35 3.04
N GLU A 32 72.07 -19.21 1.72
CA GLU A 32 71.05 -18.64 0.81
C GLU A 32 69.73 -19.43 0.88
N ALA A 33 69.78 -20.76 0.80
CA ALA A 33 68.58 -21.59 0.92
C ALA A 33 67.93 -21.48 2.31
N GLN A 34 68.72 -21.26 3.35
CA GLN A 34 68.23 -21.06 4.71
C GLN A 34 67.57 -19.68 4.88
N GLU A 35 68.08 -18.63 4.23
CA GLU A 35 67.44 -17.31 4.17
C GLU A 35 66.12 -17.36 3.39
N GLU A 36 66.10 -17.96 2.20
CA GLU A 36 64.88 -18.14 1.38
C GLU A 36 63.79 -18.89 2.15
N LEU A 37 64.16 -19.95 2.88
CA LEU A 37 63.21 -20.69 3.72
C LEU A 37 62.64 -19.83 4.84
N GLN A 38 63.47 -19.01 5.49
CA GLN A 38 63.02 -18.11 6.56
C GLN A 38 62.07 -17.05 6.02
N GLU A 39 62.37 -16.46 4.86
CA GLU A 39 61.49 -15.51 4.18
C GLU A 39 60.16 -16.17 3.83
N PHE A 40 60.18 -17.35 3.20
CA PHE A 40 58.96 -18.07 2.87
C PHE A 40 58.10 -18.38 4.11
N GLN A 41 58.73 -18.83 5.21
CA GLN A 41 58.03 -19.09 6.46
C GLN A 41 57.43 -17.82 7.06
N GLN A 42 58.14 -16.69 6.97
CA GLN A 42 57.63 -15.40 7.45
C GLN A 42 56.44 -14.93 6.61
N MET A 43 56.56 -14.98 5.28
CA MET A 43 55.47 -14.65 4.36
C MET A 43 54.25 -15.54 4.55
N SER A 44 54.46 -16.84 4.81
CA SER A 44 53.35 -17.77 5.13
C SER A 44 52.62 -17.34 6.40
N ARG A 45 53.35 -16.98 7.46
CA ARG A 45 52.74 -16.50 8.72
C ARG A 45 51.98 -15.20 8.54
N GLU A 46 52.51 -14.26 7.76
CA GLU A 46 51.84 -12.99 7.46
C GLU A 46 50.55 -13.23 6.66
N TYR A 47 50.61 -14.09 5.65
CA TYR A 47 49.44 -14.46 4.86
C TYR A 47 48.36 -15.20 5.68
N GLU A 48 48.77 -16.12 6.55
CA GLU A 48 47.87 -16.78 7.49
C GLU A 48 47.19 -15.76 8.41
N ALA A 49 47.94 -14.80 8.95
CA ALA A 49 47.37 -13.73 9.78
C ALA A 49 46.39 -12.84 9.00
N GLU A 50 46.67 -12.51 7.74
CA GLU A 50 45.74 -11.78 6.88
C GLU A 50 44.43 -12.56 6.70
N LEU A 51 44.50 -13.85 6.36
CA LEU A 51 43.32 -14.72 6.22
C LEU A 51 42.51 -14.82 7.52
N GLU A 52 43.18 -14.93 8.67
CA GLU A 52 42.53 -14.94 9.98
C GLU A 52 41.77 -13.62 10.25
N THR A 53 42.36 -12.48 9.88
CA THR A 53 41.68 -11.18 10.04
C THR A 53 40.47 -11.06 9.13
N GLU A 54 40.56 -11.50 7.88
CA GLU A 54 39.43 -11.52 6.94
C GLU A 54 38.30 -12.43 7.42
N LEU A 55 38.65 -13.63 7.89
CA LEU A 55 37.70 -14.58 8.46
C LEU A 55 36.97 -13.96 9.65
N LYS A 56 37.70 -13.38 10.59
CA LYS A 56 37.13 -12.72 11.78
C LYS A 56 36.20 -11.56 11.40
N GLN A 57 36.57 -10.79 10.38
CA GLN A 57 35.74 -9.71 9.87
C GLN A 57 34.46 -10.24 9.23
N CYS A 58 34.54 -11.33 8.45
CA CYS A 58 33.40 -11.98 7.81
C CYS A 58 32.45 -12.60 8.85
N GLU A 59 32.98 -13.29 9.86
CA GLU A 59 32.23 -13.81 10.99
C GLU A 59 31.53 -12.70 11.79
N GLY A 60 32.22 -11.58 12.01
CA GLY A 60 31.66 -10.39 12.65
C GLY A 60 30.45 -9.83 11.89
N ARG A 61 30.59 -9.63 10.57
CA ARG A 61 29.48 -9.17 9.72
C ARG A 61 28.31 -10.15 9.72
N ASN A 62 28.58 -11.46 9.66
CA ASN A 62 27.54 -12.47 9.68
C ASN A 62 26.76 -12.45 11.01
N LYS A 63 27.47 -12.32 12.13
CA LYS A 63 26.84 -12.18 13.46
C LYS A 63 25.95 -10.94 13.54
N GLU A 64 26.41 -9.80 13.02
CA GLU A 64 25.62 -8.57 12.97
C GLU A 64 24.36 -8.72 12.09
N LEU A 65 24.50 -9.33 10.91
CA LEU A 65 23.37 -9.63 10.03
C LEU A 65 22.35 -10.55 10.70
N LEU A 66 22.79 -11.56 11.44
CA LEU A 66 21.89 -12.46 12.19
C LEU A 66 21.13 -11.72 13.28
N LEU A 67 21.79 -10.84 14.05
CA LEU A 67 21.14 -10.02 15.07
C LEU A 67 20.12 -9.06 14.44
N ASN A 68 20.48 -8.40 13.33
CA ASN A 68 19.56 -7.53 12.60
C ASN A 68 18.38 -8.31 12.02
N ASN A 69 18.61 -9.51 11.46
CA ASN A 69 17.54 -10.35 10.94
C ASN A 69 16.57 -10.78 12.05
N ASN A 70 17.09 -11.15 13.23
CA ASN A 70 16.27 -11.50 14.38
C ASN A 70 15.43 -10.31 14.86
N ARG A 71 16.06 -9.13 15.01
CA ARG A 71 15.36 -7.89 15.36
C ARG A 71 14.23 -7.57 14.38
N LEU A 72 14.51 -7.59 13.08
CA LEU A 72 13.51 -7.32 12.05
C LEU A 72 12.39 -8.37 12.06
N ARG A 73 12.67 -9.64 12.34
CA ARG A 73 11.63 -10.68 12.50
C ARG A 73 10.70 -10.36 13.67
N ILE A 74 11.24 -9.92 14.80
CA ILE A 74 10.42 -9.54 15.97
C ILE A 74 9.59 -8.30 15.66
N GLU A 75 10.18 -7.29 15.01
CA GLU A 75 9.45 -6.08 14.60
C GLU A 75 8.30 -6.41 13.63
N LEU A 76 8.53 -7.32 12.67
CA LEU A 76 7.50 -7.81 11.75
C LEU A 76 6.36 -8.50 12.49
N GLU A 77 6.66 -9.41 13.42
CA GLU A 77 5.63 -10.11 14.18
C GLU A 77 4.81 -9.16 15.05
N ASN A 78 5.46 -8.19 15.69
CA ASN A 78 4.81 -7.15 16.49
C ASN A 78 3.88 -6.27 15.63
N ILE A 79 4.32 -5.86 14.44
CA ILE A 79 3.47 -5.07 13.53
C ILE A 79 2.27 -5.90 13.06
N LYS A 80 2.48 -7.18 12.75
CA LYS A 80 1.43 -8.09 12.34
C LYS A 80 0.40 -8.30 13.45
N GLU A 81 0.82 -8.52 14.68
CA GLU A 81 -0.06 -8.65 15.85
C GLU A 81 -0.86 -7.36 16.08
N LYS A 82 -0.22 -6.19 16.00
CA LYS A 82 -0.90 -4.88 16.10
C LYS A 82 -1.93 -4.68 14.99
N PHE A 83 -1.60 -5.07 13.77
CA PHE A 83 -2.52 -5.00 12.65
C PHE A 83 -3.73 -5.91 12.86
N GLU A 84 -3.51 -7.16 13.27
CA GLU A 84 -4.57 -8.15 13.49
C GLU A 84 -5.52 -7.71 14.62
N THR A 85 -4.97 -7.22 15.73
CA THR A 85 -5.75 -6.69 16.85
C THR A 85 -6.57 -5.47 16.43
N GLN A 86 -5.96 -4.49 15.76
CA GLN A 86 -6.69 -3.32 15.23
C GLN A 86 -7.76 -3.71 14.21
N HIS A 87 -7.47 -4.66 13.32
CA HIS A 87 -8.39 -5.12 12.30
C HIS A 87 -9.61 -5.83 12.92
N SER A 88 -9.37 -6.73 13.87
CA SER A 88 -10.45 -7.44 14.58
C SER A 88 -11.32 -6.49 15.41
N ASP A 89 -10.73 -5.51 16.09
CA ASP A 89 -11.49 -4.48 16.81
C ASP A 89 -12.32 -3.59 15.88
N ALA A 90 -11.74 -3.14 14.77
CA ALA A 90 -12.44 -2.34 13.77
C ALA A 90 -13.60 -3.13 13.14
N PHE A 91 -13.37 -4.39 12.80
CA PHE A 91 -14.39 -5.29 12.27
C PHE A 91 -15.54 -5.45 13.25
N ARG A 92 -15.26 -5.73 14.53
CA ARG A 92 -16.27 -5.83 15.59
C ARG A 92 -17.07 -4.54 15.74
N HIS A 93 -16.41 -3.38 15.68
CA HIS A 93 -17.08 -2.08 15.77
C HIS A 93 -18.01 -1.84 14.58
N ILE A 94 -17.56 -2.13 13.36
CA ILE A 94 -18.36 -2.02 12.14
C ILE A 94 -19.59 -2.92 12.23
N SER A 95 -19.42 -4.20 12.60
CA SER A 95 -20.56 -5.12 12.74
C SER A 95 -21.59 -4.62 13.75
N THR A 96 -21.14 -4.03 14.87
CA THR A 96 -22.03 -3.45 15.88
C THR A 96 -22.80 -2.24 15.31
N LEU A 97 -22.14 -1.37 14.54
CA LEU A 97 -22.78 -0.23 13.90
C LEU A 97 -23.79 -0.65 12.83
N GLU A 98 -23.48 -1.69 12.04
CA GLU A 98 -24.38 -2.27 11.05
C GLU A 98 -25.64 -2.85 11.71
N GLU A 99 -25.49 -3.55 12.84
CA GLU A 99 -26.61 -4.07 13.62
C GLU A 99 -27.50 -2.94 14.15
N ASN A 100 -26.91 -1.90 14.76
CA ASN A 100 -27.65 -0.74 15.26
C ASN A 100 -28.38 0.02 14.14
N LEU A 101 -27.77 0.12 12.96
CA LEU A 101 -28.39 0.75 11.79
C LEU A 101 -29.58 -0.08 11.30
N ALA A 102 -29.44 -1.41 11.25
CA ALA A 102 -30.53 -2.31 10.90
C ALA A 102 -31.69 -2.22 11.90
N GLN A 103 -31.39 -2.20 13.20
CA GLN A 103 -32.39 -2.04 14.27
C GLN A 103 -33.14 -0.70 14.14
N THR A 104 -32.40 0.40 13.97
CA THR A 104 -32.99 1.75 13.82
C THR A 104 -33.88 1.83 12.58
N THR A 105 -33.45 1.21 11.48
CA THR A 105 -34.21 1.11 10.24
C THR A 105 -35.50 0.32 10.46
N ALA A 106 -35.45 -0.81 11.14
CA ALA A 106 -36.63 -1.62 11.45
C ALA A 106 -37.63 -0.86 12.35
N VAL A 107 -37.14 -0.15 13.37
CA VAL A 107 -37.98 0.69 14.24
C VAL A 107 -38.65 1.82 13.45
N ARG A 108 -37.89 2.51 12.60
CA ARG A 108 -38.43 3.54 11.71
C ARG A 108 -39.55 2.98 10.83
N ASP A 109 -39.31 1.84 10.18
CA ASP A 109 -40.28 1.23 9.26
C ASP A 109 -41.55 0.76 10.02
N HIS A 110 -41.40 0.28 11.25
CA HIS A 110 -42.52 -0.06 12.11
C HIS A 110 -43.36 1.18 12.47
N LEU A 111 -42.73 2.26 12.94
CA LEU A 111 -43.41 3.52 13.25
C LEU A 111 -44.11 4.09 12.02
N GLN A 112 -43.49 3.99 10.85
CA GLN A 112 -44.06 4.48 9.60
C GLN A 112 -45.32 3.69 9.19
N LYS A 113 -45.36 2.38 9.45
CA LYS A 113 -46.58 1.56 9.29
C LYS A 113 -47.65 1.97 10.30
N TYR A 114 -47.26 2.12 11.57
CA TYR A 114 -48.18 2.49 12.64
C TYR A 114 -48.83 3.86 12.40
N ILE A 115 -48.08 4.84 11.88
CA ILE A 115 -48.63 6.15 11.48
C ILE A 115 -49.74 5.98 10.44
N ARG A 116 -49.54 5.15 9.40
CA ARG A 116 -50.55 4.92 8.36
C ARG A 116 -51.81 4.24 8.91
N GLU A 117 -51.64 3.29 9.84
CA GLU A 117 -52.76 2.63 10.52
C GLU A 117 -53.57 3.63 11.36
N LEU A 118 -52.89 4.52 12.08
CA LEU A 118 -53.54 5.60 12.83
C LEU A 118 -54.29 6.57 11.92
N GLU A 119 -53.67 7.00 10.81
CA GLU A 119 -54.30 7.84 9.79
C GLU A 119 -55.58 7.19 9.25
N GLN A 120 -55.53 5.91 8.87
CA GLN A 120 -56.69 5.16 8.40
C GLN A 120 -57.79 5.09 9.47
N SER A 121 -57.44 4.77 10.72
CA SER A 121 -58.42 4.69 11.81
C SER A 121 -59.10 6.04 12.08
N ASN A 122 -58.37 7.15 11.88
CA ASN A 122 -58.90 8.49 12.03
C ASN A 122 -59.88 8.84 10.90
N ASP A 123 -59.54 8.51 9.65
CA ASP A 123 -60.44 8.68 8.51
C ASP A 123 -61.77 7.91 8.69
N ASP A 124 -61.70 6.66 9.19
CA ASP A 124 -62.87 5.83 9.49
C ASP A 124 -63.73 6.44 10.61
N LEU A 125 -63.09 7.00 11.65
CA LEU A 125 -63.75 7.69 12.74
C LEU A 125 -64.45 8.97 12.26
N GLU A 126 -63.78 9.79 11.45
CA GLU A 126 -64.38 10.97 10.83
C GLU A 126 -65.57 10.61 9.96
N ARG A 127 -65.46 9.53 9.16
CA ARG A 127 -66.55 9.02 8.33
C ARG A 127 -67.76 8.63 9.18
N THR A 128 -67.52 7.90 10.26
CA THR A 128 -68.57 7.48 11.21
C THR A 128 -69.23 8.69 11.85
N LYS A 129 -68.44 9.66 12.31
CA LYS A 129 -68.93 10.92 12.87
C LYS A 129 -69.84 11.66 11.88
N ARG A 130 -69.45 11.78 10.61
CA ARG A 130 -70.27 12.42 9.56
C ARG A 130 -71.59 11.67 9.35
N ALA A 131 -71.56 10.34 9.29
CA ALA A 131 -72.77 9.53 9.14
C ALA A 131 -73.73 9.68 10.35
N THR A 132 -73.21 9.72 11.57
CA THR A 132 -74.01 9.97 12.77
C THR A 132 -74.66 11.35 12.75
N ILE A 133 -73.90 12.39 12.39
CA ILE A 133 -74.44 13.76 12.27
C ILE A 133 -75.58 13.78 11.25
N MET A 134 -75.39 13.23 10.06
CA MET A 134 -76.43 13.16 9.03
C MET A 134 -77.69 12.42 9.50
N SER A 135 -77.53 11.32 10.26
CA SER A 135 -78.68 10.58 10.80
C SER A 135 -79.43 11.38 11.88
N LEU A 136 -78.73 12.17 12.69
CA LEU A 136 -79.34 13.05 13.67
C LEU A 136 -80.10 14.19 12.97
N GLU A 137 -79.49 14.81 11.97
CA GLU A 137 -80.12 15.86 11.15
C GLU A 137 -81.39 15.35 10.45
N ASP A 138 -81.38 14.14 9.86
CA ASP A 138 -82.57 13.53 9.25
C ASP A 138 -83.68 13.28 10.28
N PHE A 139 -83.32 12.83 11.49
CA PHE A 139 -84.29 12.66 12.58
C PHE A 139 -84.90 13.99 13.03
N GLU A 140 -84.08 15.02 13.23
CA GLU A 140 -84.53 16.38 13.56
C GLU A 140 -85.47 16.94 12.48
N GLN A 141 -85.15 16.74 11.20
CA GLN A 141 -86.01 17.16 10.09
C GLN A 141 -87.38 16.46 10.11
N ARG A 142 -87.42 15.14 10.35
CA ARG A 142 -88.68 14.38 10.46
C ARG A 142 -89.52 14.81 11.66
N MET A 143 -88.89 15.09 12.79
CA MET A 143 -89.57 15.61 13.98
C MET A 143 -90.15 17.01 13.74
N ASN A 144 -89.34 17.93 13.20
CA ASN A 144 -89.77 19.28 12.84
C ASN A 144 -90.91 19.26 11.82
N HIS A 145 -90.93 18.32 10.87
CA HIS A 145 -92.06 18.11 9.94
C HIS A 145 -93.33 17.64 10.63
N LYS A 146 -93.20 16.82 11.67
CA LYS A 146 -94.31 16.32 12.48
C LYS A 146 -94.90 17.42 13.39
N GLU A 147 -94.06 18.36 13.83
CA GLU A 147 -94.44 19.52 14.64
C GLU A 147 -94.97 20.70 13.80
N ARG A 148 -94.40 20.97 12.62
CA ARG A 148 -94.85 22.02 11.68
C ARG A 148 -95.98 21.56 10.74
N ARG A 149 -96.99 20.85 11.23
CA ARG A 149 -98.30 20.78 10.55
C ARG A 149 -99.23 21.87 11.10
N PRO A 150 -99.18 23.13 10.66
CA PRO A 150 -100.29 24.06 10.84
C PRO A 150 -101.29 23.90 9.69
N SER A 151 -102.55 23.92 10.07
CA SER A 151 -103.72 24.18 9.23
C SER A 151 -103.43 25.26 8.18
N ILE A 152 -103.80 24.94 6.94
CA ILE A 152 -103.82 25.81 5.77
C ILE A 152 -104.50 27.17 6.02
N SER A 153 -103.81 28.27 5.70
CA SER A 153 -104.30 29.58 5.18
C SER A 153 -103.21 30.63 5.41
N LEU A 154 -102.96 31.70 4.67
CA LEU A 154 -103.30 32.24 3.34
C LEU A 154 -102.65 33.66 3.35
N GLY A 155 -102.04 34.12 2.25
CA GLY A 155 -101.66 35.54 2.04
C GLY A 155 -100.16 35.86 2.24
N LYS A 156 -99.32 36.21 1.24
CA LYS A 156 -99.32 37.38 0.31
C LYS A 156 -98.80 38.65 1.05
N ASP A 157 -97.79 39.43 0.65
CA ASP A 157 -97.29 39.91 -0.65
C ASP A 157 -95.79 40.36 -0.58
N VAL A 158 -95.29 40.73 -1.76
CA VAL A 158 -93.97 41.16 -2.27
C VAL A 158 -93.30 42.38 -1.58
N GLY A 159 -91.95 42.43 -1.57
CA GLY A 159 -91.16 43.65 -1.31
C GLY A 159 -89.64 43.51 -1.56
N ASP A 160 -89.09 44.43 -2.36
CA ASP A 160 -87.76 44.51 -2.99
C ASP A 160 -86.49 44.55 -2.10
N LEU A 161 -85.36 44.13 -2.70
CA LEU A 161 -83.93 44.44 -2.37
C LEU A 161 -83.45 45.64 -3.23
N PRO A 162 -82.27 46.33 -3.01
CA PRO A 162 -81.01 45.82 -2.41
C PRO A 162 -80.09 46.78 -1.59
N SER A 163 -79.18 46.15 -0.81
CA SER A 163 -77.73 46.38 -0.52
C SER A 163 -77.10 47.77 -0.30
N VAL A 164 -76.48 48.00 0.90
CA VAL A 164 -75.22 48.78 1.14
C VAL A 164 -74.59 48.43 2.53
N PRO A 165 -73.40 48.92 2.95
CA PRO A 165 -72.04 48.33 2.87
C PRO A 165 -71.44 47.86 4.23
N VAL A 166 -70.30 47.12 4.22
CA VAL A 166 -69.52 46.81 5.44
C VAL A 166 -68.00 46.91 5.21
N THR A 167 -67.33 47.73 6.04
CA THR A 167 -65.94 47.64 6.56
C THR A 167 -65.84 48.53 7.83
N PRO A 168 -64.83 48.49 8.74
CA PRO A 168 -63.61 47.65 8.90
C PRO A 168 -63.44 47.03 10.34
N SER A 169 -62.56 46.08 10.66
CA SER A 169 -61.19 46.30 11.22
C SER A 169 -60.55 45.01 11.81
N LYS A 170 -59.20 44.96 11.75
CA LYS A 170 -58.17 43.99 12.22
C LYS A 170 -58.00 43.95 13.80
N PRO A 171 -57.18 43.09 14.47
CA PRO A 171 -55.82 42.65 14.06
C PRO A 171 -55.22 41.26 14.47
N ILE A 172 -54.16 40.92 13.71
CA ILE A 172 -52.88 40.23 14.03
C ILE A 172 -52.89 38.86 14.75
N SER A 173 -52.41 37.83 14.05
CA SER A 173 -51.34 36.97 14.58
C SER A 173 -50.59 36.26 13.44
N SER A 174 -49.29 36.48 13.42
CA SER A 174 -48.29 35.92 12.54
C SER A 174 -47.92 34.50 12.95
N PHE A 175 -47.99 33.54 12.02
CA PHE A 175 -47.05 32.42 12.01
C PHE A 175 -46.71 32.05 10.57
N ALA A 176 -45.41 32.03 10.31
CA ALA A 176 -44.80 31.77 9.02
C ALA A 176 -44.96 30.29 8.63
N THR A 177 -45.48 30.06 7.43
CA THR A 177 -45.44 28.77 6.72
C THR A 177 -44.06 28.58 6.11
N PRO A 178 -43.38 27.43 6.27
CA PRO A 178 -42.19 27.13 5.49
C PRO A 178 -42.58 26.75 4.05
N PRO A 179 -41.73 27.04 3.04
CA PRO A 179 -42.04 26.73 1.65
C PRO A 179 -41.84 25.23 1.35
N PRO A 180 -42.56 24.67 0.35
CA PRO A 180 -42.40 23.28 -0.05
C PRO A 180 -41.13 23.12 -0.90
N SER A 181 -40.19 22.31 -0.43
CA SER A 181 -39.04 21.90 -1.23
C SER A 181 -39.48 20.93 -2.32
N SER A 182 -39.55 21.45 -3.54
CA SER A 182 -39.73 20.69 -4.78
C SER A 182 -38.59 19.71 -5.01
N ILE A 183 -38.94 18.43 -5.16
CA ILE A 183 -38.13 17.44 -5.84
C ILE A 183 -38.01 17.86 -7.31
N ARG A 184 -36.87 18.44 -7.70
CA ARG A 184 -36.46 18.58 -9.10
C ARG A 184 -35.27 17.68 -9.36
N ARG A 185 -35.55 16.67 -10.16
CA ARG A 185 -34.64 15.76 -10.84
C ARG A 185 -33.96 16.56 -11.97
N GLY A 186 -32.63 16.49 -12.07
CA GLY A 186 -31.90 16.61 -13.33
C GLY A 186 -31.35 18.00 -13.73
N ASP A 187 -30.02 18.05 -13.69
CA ASP A 187 -29.09 18.66 -14.66
C ASP A 187 -28.94 20.19 -14.75
N GLY A 188 -27.72 20.67 -14.50
CA GLY A 188 -27.38 22.10 -14.53
C GLY A 188 -26.17 22.46 -13.67
N LEU A 189 -24.98 22.16 -14.16
CA LEU A 189 -23.67 22.55 -13.63
C LEU A 189 -23.47 24.08 -13.68
N THR A 190 -24.03 24.87 -12.76
CA THR A 190 -23.52 26.23 -12.47
C THR A 190 -23.99 26.75 -11.10
N GLY A 191 -23.06 26.90 -10.15
CA GLY A 191 -23.05 28.10 -9.31
C GLY A 191 -23.70 28.10 -7.91
N THR A 192 -24.06 26.97 -7.31
CA THR A 192 -24.32 27.00 -5.85
C THR A 192 -22.98 27.04 -5.10
N PRO A 193 -22.71 28.06 -4.26
CA PRO A 193 -21.49 28.09 -3.49
C PRO A 193 -21.49 26.88 -2.54
N LEU A 194 -20.52 25.98 -2.72
CA LEU A 194 -20.29 24.82 -1.86
C LEU A 194 -20.44 25.22 -0.39
N THR A 195 -21.12 24.41 0.42
CA THR A 195 -21.23 24.68 1.85
C THR A 195 -19.82 24.79 2.45
N THR A 196 -19.66 25.63 3.47
CA THR A 196 -18.34 25.84 4.12
C THR A 196 -17.73 24.52 4.59
N SER A 197 -18.55 23.57 5.04
CA SER A 197 -18.12 22.21 5.40
C SER A 197 -17.65 21.38 4.20
N ALA A 198 -18.35 21.43 3.07
CA ALA A 198 -17.95 20.72 1.85
C ALA A 198 -16.61 21.25 1.29
N ARG A 199 -16.38 22.57 1.37
CA ARG A 199 -15.10 23.19 1.00
C ARG A 199 -13.95 22.72 1.87
N ILE A 200 -14.12 22.73 3.20
CA ILE A 200 -13.09 22.29 4.15
C ILE A 200 -12.78 20.79 3.95
N SER A 201 -13.81 19.96 3.77
CA SER A 201 -13.65 18.53 3.49
C SER A 201 -12.87 18.28 2.19
N ALA A 202 -13.24 18.98 1.10
CA ALA A 202 -12.54 18.87 -0.18
C ALA A 202 -11.07 19.29 -0.07
N LEU A 203 -10.77 20.40 0.62
CA LEU A 203 -9.38 20.86 0.83
C LEU A 203 -8.56 19.86 1.67
N ASN A 204 -9.17 19.24 2.67
CA ASN A 204 -8.49 18.21 3.46
C ASN A 204 -8.16 16.97 2.63
N ILE A 205 -9.09 16.50 1.80
CA ILE A 205 -8.87 15.36 0.90
C ILE A 205 -7.77 15.68 -0.11
N VAL A 206 -7.82 16.86 -0.73
CA VAL A 206 -6.78 17.33 -1.66
C VAL A 206 -5.42 17.45 -0.96
N GLY A 207 -5.39 17.99 0.26
CA GLY A 207 -4.17 18.08 1.06
C GLY A 207 -3.60 16.72 1.45
N GLU A 208 -4.44 15.73 1.74
CA GLU A 208 -4.01 14.35 2.01
C GLU A 208 -3.46 13.68 0.74
N LEU A 209 -4.13 13.86 -0.40
CA LEU A 209 -3.68 13.35 -1.70
C LEU A 209 -2.32 13.93 -2.08
N LEU A 210 -2.12 15.25 -1.96
CA LEU A 210 -0.84 15.89 -2.25
C LEU A 210 0.29 15.36 -1.35
N ARG A 211 0.00 15.10 -0.07
CA ARG A 211 0.98 14.49 0.85
C ARG A 211 1.33 13.05 0.45
N LYS A 212 0.34 12.25 0.02
CA LYS A 212 0.58 10.89 -0.48
C LYS A 212 1.37 10.91 -1.80
N VAL A 213 1.06 11.83 -2.71
CA VAL A 213 1.80 12.04 -3.97
C VAL A 213 3.24 12.45 -3.67
N GLY A 214 3.48 13.40 -2.77
CA GLY A 214 4.84 13.79 -2.36
C GLY A 214 5.63 12.64 -1.73
N ASN A 215 4.99 11.81 -0.90
CA ASN A 215 5.62 10.61 -0.35
C ASN A 215 5.95 9.56 -1.43
N LEU A 216 5.07 9.40 -2.42
CA LEU A 216 5.32 8.51 -3.56
C LEU A 216 6.45 9.02 -4.44
N GLU A 217 6.49 10.33 -4.72
CA GLU A 217 7.57 10.97 -5.48
C GLU A 217 8.92 10.82 -4.77
N SER A 218 8.97 11.00 -3.45
CA SER A 218 10.19 10.77 -2.66
C SER A 218 10.68 9.32 -2.75
N LYS A 219 9.77 8.35 -2.65
CA LYS A 219 10.11 6.92 -2.83
C LYS A 219 10.56 6.61 -4.27
N LEU A 220 9.94 7.23 -5.26
CA LEU A 220 10.28 7.02 -6.67
C LEU A 220 11.66 7.61 -7.00
N ALA A 221 11.97 8.79 -6.44
CA ALA A 221 13.30 9.38 -6.51
C ALA A 221 14.35 8.46 -5.86
N SER A 222 14.07 7.94 -4.66
CA SER A 222 14.98 7.00 -3.98
C SER A 222 15.19 5.70 -4.77
N CYS A 223 14.15 5.13 -5.39
CA CYS A 223 14.31 3.98 -6.30
C CYS A 223 15.14 4.32 -7.54
N ARG A 224 14.96 5.53 -8.09
CA ARG A 224 15.73 5.97 -9.25
C ARG A 224 17.21 6.12 -8.90
N ASP A 225 17.52 6.73 -7.75
CA ASP A 225 18.88 6.87 -7.25
C ASP A 225 19.52 5.49 -7.00
N PHE A 226 18.78 4.55 -6.40
CA PHE A 226 19.24 3.17 -6.22
C PHE A 226 19.56 2.45 -7.54
N VAL A 227 18.74 2.64 -8.59
CA VAL A 227 18.97 2.07 -9.93
C VAL A 227 20.14 2.76 -10.64
N TYR A 228 20.31 4.07 -10.47
CA TYR A 228 21.46 4.80 -11.00
C TYR A 228 22.76 4.39 -10.32
N ASP A 229 22.80 4.27 -8.99
CA ASP A 229 23.96 3.76 -8.26
C ASP A 229 24.30 2.31 -8.65
N THR A 230 23.27 1.47 -8.86
CA THR A 230 23.44 0.09 -9.32
C THR A 230 23.97 0.01 -10.76
N SER A 231 23.55 0.92 -11.64
CA SER A 231 23.96 0.92 -13.07
C SER A 231 25.32 1.58 -13.28
N VAL A 232 25.65 2.65 -12.54
CA VAL A 232 26.99 3.25 -12.52
C VAL A 232 28.02 2.29 -11.93
N SER A 233 27.65 1.52 -10.89
CA SER A 233 28.51 0.46 -10.33
C SER A 233 28.76 -0.71 -11.31
N ARG A 234 27.97 -0.85 -12.38
CA ARG A 234 28.08 -1.94 -13.37
C ARG A 234 28.70 -1.53 -14.71
N ALA A 235 28.79 -0.23 -15.00
CA ALA A 235 29.26 0.30 -16.29
C ALA A 235 30.78 0.56 -16.36
N ALA A 236 31.55 0.22 -15.32
CA ALA A 236 32.99 0.49 -15.23
C ALA A 236 33.90 -0.62 -15.82
N LEU A 237 33.51 -1.26 -16.95
CA LEU A 237 34.42 -2.12 -17.73
C LEU A 237 34.38 -1.72 -19.22
N PRO A 238 35.54 -1.49 -19.87
CA PRO A 238 35.57 -1.02 -21.25
C PRO A 238 35.32 -2.17 -22.23
N ALA A 239 34.38 -1.97 -23.15
CA ALA A 239 34.14 -2.84 -24.29
C ALA A 239 35.27 -2.67 -25.33
N GLY A 240 35.99 -3.75 -25.63
CA GLY A 240 36.94 -3.82 -26.76
C GLY A 240 36.23 -4.16 -28.08
N PRO A 241 36.71 -3.67 -29.24
CA PRO A 241 36.07 -3.88 -30.53
C PRO A 241 36.66 -5.09 -31.28
N GLY A 242 35.82 -5.86 -31.99
CA GLY A 242 36.31 -6.94 -32.85
C GLY A 242 35.26 -7.79 -33.57
N SER A 243 34.69 -7.23 -34.64
CA SER A 243 34.35 -7.84 -35.95
C SER A 243 33.42 -9.08 -36.11
N PRO A 244 32.77 -9.21 -37.30
CA PRO A 244 31.56 -10.03 -37.52
C PRO A 244 31.83 -11.32 -38.31
N SER A 245 30.89 -12.29 -38.30
CA SER A 245 30.48 -13.09 -39.48
C SER A 245 29.55 -14.29 -39.18
N LEU A 246 28.77 -14.61 -40.21
CA LEU A 246 28.13 -15.89 -40.58
C LEU A 246 26.72 -16.21 -40.05
N ASP A 247 25.74 -15.70 -40.81
CA ASP A 247 24.82 -16.47 -41.66
C ASP A 247 24.62 -17.97 -41.34
N ARG A 248 23.40 -18.32 -40.89
CA ARG A 248 22.73 -19.57 -41.28
C ARG A 248 21.21 -19.46 -41.05
N GLY A 249 20.47 -19.23 -42.12
CA GLY A 249 19.03 -19.47 -42.14
C GLY A 249 18.67 -20.95 -42.09
N SER A 250 17.49 -21.26 -41.57
CA SER A 250 16.50 -22.17 -42.16
C SER A 250 15.21 -22.14 -41.33
N GLU A 251 14.14 -21.76 -42.02
CA GLU A 251 12.74 -21.77 -41.61
C GLU A 251 12.24 -23.19 -41.27
N LEU A 252 11.25 -23.29 -40.38
CA LEU A 252 10.06 -24.12 -40.58
C LEU A 252 8.93 -23.66 -39.63
N GLN A 253 7.70 -23.89 -40.11
CA GLN A 253 6.50 -23.13 -39.87
C GLN A 253 5.47 -23.90 -39.02
N ALA A 254 4.72 -23.15 -38.20
CA ALA A 254 3.32 -23.36 -37.73
C ALA A 254 2.92 -24.56 -36.84
N SER A 255 2.28 -24.23 -35.70
CA SER A 255 0.89 -24.59 -35.27
C SER A 255 0.75 -24.31 -33.75
N SER A 256 0.02 -23.28 -33.26
CA SER A 256 -1.44 -23.10 -33.14
C SER A 256 -2.07 -23.63 -31.84
N MET A 257 -2.74 -22.71 -31.11
CA MET A 257 -3.80 -22.82 -30.07
C MET A 257 -3.46 -23.00 -28.57
N SER A 258 -4.15 -22.17 -27.77
CA SER A 258 -4.39 -22.20 -26.31
C SER A 258 -5.91 -22.13 -26.07
N PRO A 259 -6.48 -22.20 -24.83
CA PRO A 259 -6.42 -23.16 -23.71
C PRO A 259 -7.87 -23.54 -23.23
N PRO A 260 -8.25 -23.69 -21.92
CA PRO A 260 -7.96 -24.63 -20.79
C PRO A 260 -9.23 -25.48 -20.44
N PRO A 261 -9.55 -26.09 -19.24
CA PRO A 261 -8.96 -26.00 -17.88
C PRO A 261 -8.83 -27.30 -17.05
N GLN A 262 -7.90 -27.33 -16.08
CA GLN A 262 -7.98 -28.25 -14.94
C GLN A 262 -7.49 -27.57 -13.66
N TYR A 263 -8.35 -27.61 -12.66
CA TYR A 263 -8.10 -27.35 -11.25
C TYR A 263 -7.48 -28.62 -10.66
N GLU A 264 -6.34 -28.53 -9.98
CA GLU A 264 -5.98 -29.37 -8.83
C GLU A 264 -4.62 -28.95 -8.25
N SER A 265 -4.51 -29.22 -6.96
CA SER A 265 -3.51 -28.81 -5.99
C SER A 265 -2.14 -29.44 -6.26
N LEU A 266 -1.05 -28.66 -6.22
CA LEU A 266 0.29 -29.20 -5.96
C LEU A 266 1.14 -28.22 -5.16
N VAL A 267 1.36 -28.60 -3.90
CA VAL A 267 2.40 -28.07 -3.00
C VAL A 267 3.75 -28.17 -3.72
N LYS A 268 4.32 -27.03 -4.13
CA LYS A 268 5.67 -26.98 -4.70
C LYS A 268 6.71 -27.09 -3.58
N ARG A 269 7.17 -28.32 -3.35
CA ARG A 269 8.46 -28.61 -2.73
C ARG A 269 9.56 -27.93 -3.56
N LEU A 270 10.25 -26.95 -2.99
CA LEU A 270 11.44 -26.35 -3.58
C LEU A 270 12.59 -27.37 -3.52
N GLU A 271 12.92 -28.01 -4.64
CA GLU A 271 14.19 -28.73 -4.81
C GLU A 271 15.27 -27.72 -5.18
N PHE A 272 16.30 -27.59 -4.34
CA PHE A 272 17.48 -26.80 -4.65
C PHE A 272 18.41 -27.62 -5.55
N GLY A 273 18.63 -27.15 -6.78
CA GLY A 273 19.69 -27.67 -7.65
C GLY A 273 21.10 -27.40 -7.09
N PRO A 274 22.15 -28.05 -7.61
CA PRO A 274 23.50 -27.92 -7.09
C PRO A 274 24.00 -26.46 -7.20
N ALA A 275 24.64 -25.97 -6.14
CA ALA A 275 25.19 -24.62 -6.08
C ALA A 275 26.24 -24.35 -7.18
N PRO A 276 26.28 -23.14 -7.76
CA PRO A 276 27.32 -22.76 -8.73
C PRO A 276 28.70 -22.63 -8.04
N PRO A 277 29.81 -22.83 -8.76
CA PRO A 277 31.14 -22.82 -8.18
C PRO A 277 31.52 -21.41 -7.71
N ARG A 278 32.18 -21.35 -6.56
CA ARG A 278 32.70 -20.12 -5.95
C ARG A 278 33.74 -19.48 -6.88
N GLY A 279 33.40 -18.33 -7.45
CA GLY A 279 34.36 -17.41 -8.03
C GLY A 279 35.14 -16.72 -6.91
N VAL A 280 36.46 -16.69 -7.05
CA VAL A 280 37.41 -15.97 -6.20
C VAL A 280 37.07 -14.48 -6.21
N CYS A 281 36.88 -13.87 -5.04
CA CYS A 281 36.78 -12.42 -4.89
C CYS A 281 38.17 -11.80 -5.12
N GLN A 282 38.38 -11.12 -6.25
CA GLN A 282 39.48 -10.18 -6.39
C GLN A 282 39.14 -8.90 -5.61
N GLY A 283 40.07 -8.49 -4.75
CA GLY A 283 39.98 -7.27 -3.95
C GLY A 283 39.95 -6.01 -4.82
N ALA A 284 39.12 -5.05 -4.43
CA ALA A 284 39.08 -3.73 -5.01
C ALA A 284 40.28 -2.89 -4.53
N GLN A 285 41.16 -2.49 -5.45
CA GLN A 285 42.18 -1.46 -5.20
C GLN A 285 41.52 -0.08 -5.09
N SER A 286 41.87 0.65 -4.03
CA SER A 286 41.50 2.05 -3.81
C SER A 286 42.52 2.98 -4.49
N PRO A 287 42.13 4.01 -5.27
CA PRO A 287 43.10 4.94 -5.84
C PRO A 287 43.53 5.97 -4.79
N GLN A 288 44.84 6.06 -4.55
CA GLN A 288 45.46 7.14 -3.77
C GLN A 288 45.51 8.42 -4.61
N GLY A 289 44.79 9.45 -4.16
CA GLY A 289 44.86 10.81 -4.73
C GLY A 289 46.07 11.56 -4.19
N GLY A 290 47.06 11.82 -5.06
CA GLY A 290 48.18 12.72 -4.78
C GLY A 290 47.83 14.18 -5.06
N VAL A 291 47.94 15.04 -4.05
CA VAL A 291 47.83 16.50 -4.20
C VAL A 291 49.21 17.05 -4.59
N LYS A 292 49.38 17.50 -5.84
CA LYS A 292 50.53 18.31 -6.26
C LYS A 292 50.21 19.79 -6.02
N ILE A 293 50.90 20.38 -5.05
CA ILE A 293 51.02 21.83 -4.92
C ILE A 293 52.12 22.28 -5.89
N LEU A 294 51.75 23.06 -6.92
CA LEU A 294 52.71 23.85 -7.68
C LEU A 294 52.98 25.13 -6.88
N LEU A 295 54.26 25.37 -6.56
CA LEU A 295 54.82 26.71 -6.38
C LEU A 295 55.16 27.29 -7.75
#